data_AF-A0A1G6ZRT0-F1
#
_entry.id   AF-A0A1G6ZRT0-F1
#
_cell.length_a   1.000
_cell.length_b   1.000
_cell.length_c   1.000
_cell.angle_alpha   90.00
_cell.angle_beta   90.00
_cell.angle_gamma   90.00
#
_symmetry.space_group_name_H-M   'P 1'
#
loop_
_entity.id
_entity.type
_entity.pdbx_description
1 polymer ?
#
loop_
_entity_poly.entity_id
_entity_poly.type
_entity_poly.pdbx_seq_one_letter_code
_entity_poly.pdbx_strand_id
1 'polypeptide(L)'
;MKQSRFWLLALLSVLTLAAGSTLALAEEGAAHVSGSWELGMSGINTDDNAARVNEYGSVRAEDGISLAPQLDLEFEKGGFVLEVDSQTMGPRDQKHELGLDVGRVFKFESELNVLEHHKDHETLSQMGATARDDIGGSQPSTTTDKIYADLIEATGNPNAAVGGAVINTYDPAVAWEQEVSNNYIVTRREWKNEAELVIPQLSNITFKAGSRVETREGMEQAIGLSKCDGCHVSAVGKNIDERTEEFTLGASGKFGLLTVDYEYLNRNFNEDGSTPVRFYDVMQNPSAPNQMIYGGDFYEFGRTPDSEKETHMVKARVDLPANTTVSASYVKSDIESSKSEVQDGYVLLSGDELASEYESFAAKLATKVGHNVSLSLRGKAYEIDADHNELYIPAIASSTYVLPFDATSAYHSAEAREVKEAGADVVFRLAKATTLRLGYEYEEVDRDEEELGETETHTLKAALKTRLSDTLSGRVSYEYQNIDEPFAGAEVGIAQRSGADGGSGLRYLNTADYLTGSSTYYWTSVYPNRELESTNLPEDVHEAKLSTTWAPASNMAATFYARLRYEENDSVKYERTTIVPGATFWYAPSDKLNLTMAYNFSNQDAENRACVGWYHG
;
A
#
# COMPACT_ATOMS: atom_id res chain seq x y z
N MET A 1 -29.29 -10.30 17.44
CA MET A 1 -28.97 -8.87 17.67
C MET A 1 -28.14 -8.73 18.94
N LYS A 2 -26.80 -8.77 18.83
CA LYS A 2 -25.91 -8.38 19.92
C LYS A 2 -25.50 -6.92 19.65
N GLN A 3 -26.27 -5.96 20.15
CA GLN A 3 -25.87 -4.55 20.09
C GLN A 3 -24.78 -4.29 21.13
N SER A 4 -23.77 -3.50 20.76
CA SER A 4 -22.73 -3.05 21.68
C SER A 4 -23.38 -2.40 22.91
N ARG A 5 -23.00 -2.83 24.12
CA ARG A 5 -23.52 -2.27 25.39
C ARG A 5 -22.67 -1.11 25.90
N PHE A 6 -21.57 -0.78 25.21
CA PHE A 6 -20.64 0.28 25.62
C PHE A 6 -21.30 1.66 25.62
N TRP A 7 -22.18 1.96 24.67
CA TRP A 7 -22.91 3.24 24.65
C TRP A 7 -23.86 3.41 25.86
N LEU A 8 -24.43 2.32 26.40
CA LEU A 8 -25.27 2.38 27.61
C LEU A 8 -24.44 2.73 28.84
N LEU A 9 -23.19 2.23 28.91
CA LEU A 9 -22.26 2.62 29.96
C LEU A 9 -21.86 4.09 29.81
N ALA A 10 -21.57 4.55 28.59
CA ALA A 10 -21.29 5.96 28.33
C ALA A 10 -22.48 6.87 28.71
N LEU A 11 -23.70 6.51 28.32
CA LEU A 11 -24.93 7.20 28.71
C LEU A 11 -25.17 7.21 30.23
N LEU A 12 -24.90 6.09 30.92
CA LEU A 12 -25.01 6.01 32.38
C LEU A 12 -23.96 6.90 33.07
N SER A 13 -22.74 6.97 32.52
CA SER A 13 -21.69 7.90 32.95
C SER A 13 -22.11 9.35 32.75
N VAL A 14 -22.74 9.68 31.62
CA VAL A 14 -23.33 11.01 31.36
C VAL A 14 -24.38 11.35 32.40
N LEU A 15 -25.32 10.44 32.66
CA LEU A 15 -26.41 10.67 33.62
C LEU A 15 -25.89 10.82 35.05
N THR A 16 -24.82 10.10 35.43
CA THR A 16 -24.18 10.25 36.74
C THR A 16 -23.35 11.53 36.86
N LEU A 17 -22.62 11.92 35.81
CA LEU A 17 -21.89 13.19 35.75
C LEU A 17 -22.82 14.41 35.73
N ALA A 18 -23.92 14.35 34.96
CA ALA A 18 -24.95 15.38 34.91
C ALA A 18 -25.73 15.48 36.24
N ALA A 19 -26.04 14.36 36.88
CA ALA A 19 -26.63 14.35 38.21
C ALA A 19 -25.67 14.90 39.29
N GLY A 20 -24.35 14.73 39.11
CA GLY A 20 -23.33 15.29 40.00
C GLY A 20 -23.06 16.78 39.77
N SER A 21 -23.13 17.27 38.53
CA SER A 21 -22.79 18.65 38.15
C SER A 21 -23.93 19.66 38.36
N THR A 22 -25.19 19.21 38.29
CA THR A 22 -26.37 20.07 38.58
C THR A 22 -26.44 20.62 40.01
N LEU A 23 -25.61 20.12 40.93
CA LEU A 23 -25.53 20.59 42.31
C LEU A 23 -24.42 21.64 42.57
N ALA A 24 -23.58 21.98 41.59
CA ALA A 24 -22.35 22.76 41.83
C ALA A 24 -22.09 23.94 40.86
N LEU A 25 -23.14 24.55 40.29
CA LEU A 25 -22.99 25.72 39.40
C LEU A 25 -23.29 27.04 40.12
N ALA A 26 -22.32 27.55 40.90
CA ALA A 26 -22.32 28.94 41.40
C ALA A 26 -20.98 29.45 42.00
N GLU A 27 -19.80 28.95 41.60
CA GLU A 27 -18.50 29.46 42.10
C GLU A 27 -17.45 29.63 40.98
N GLU A 28 -16.59 30.64 41.10
CA GLU A 28 -15.39 30.78 40.26
C GLU A 28 -14.47 29.56 40.49
N GLY A 29 -14.17 28.80 39.43
CA GLY A 29 -13.48 27.50 39.51
C GLY A 29 -14.41 26.28 39.60
N ALA A 30 -15.72 26.47 39.41
CA ALA A 30 -16.68 25.37 39.27
C ALA A 30 -16.37 24.49 38.06
N ALA A 31 -16.69 23.20 38.17
CA ALA A 31 -16.55 22.24 37.08
C ALA A 31 -17.42 22.66 35.89
N HIS A 32 -16.85 22.71 34.69
CA HIS A 32 -17.55 22.93 33.45
C HIS A 32 -17.81 21.58 32.78
N VAL A 33 -19.04 21.36 32.32
CA VAL A 33 -19.43 20.19 31.54
C VAL A 33 -20.13 20.69 30.29
N SER A 34 -19.59 20.36 29.12
CA SER A 34 -20.18 20.63 27.82
C SER A 34 -20.24 19.35 26.99
N GLY A 35 -21.09 19.33 25.98
CA GLY A 35 -21.19 18.18 25.09
C GLY A 35 -22.50 18.12 24.32
N SER A 36 -22.62 17.09 23.50
CA SER A 36 -23.80 16.78 22.71
C SER A 36 -24.07 15.28 22.74
N TRP A 37 -25.33 14.90 22.51
CA TRP A 37 -25.68 13.51 22.28
C TRP A 37 -26.68 13.47 21.13
N GLU A 38 -26.50 12.52 20.23
CA GLU A 38 -27.41 12.28 19.11
C GLU A 38 -27.82 10.81 19.08
N LEU A 39 -29.06 10.56 18.67
CA LEU A 39 -29.56 9.22 18.43
C LEU A 39 -30.08 9.15 17.00
N GLY A 40 -29.23 8.61 16.13
CA GLY A 40 -29.59 8.30 14.75
C GLY A 40 -30.24 6.92 14.62
N MET A 41 -31.05 6.76 13.58
CA MET A 41 -31.52 5.46 13.12
C MET A 41 -31.43 5.44 11.60
N SER A 42 -30.82 4.40 11.06
CA SER A 42 -30.57 4.25 9.62
C SER A 42 -30.88 2.82 9.19
N GLY A 43 -31.33 2.70 7.94
CA GLY A 43 -31.56 1.41 7.30
C GLY A 43 -31.26 1.56 5.82
N ILE A 44 -30.65 0.54 5.25
CA ILE A 44 -30.33 0.48 3.83
C ILE A 44 -30.97 -0.79 3.26
N ASN A 45 -31.37 -0.74 2.00
CA ASN A 45 -31.69 -1.92 1.22
C ASN A 45 -30.81 -1.90 -0.01
N THR A 46 -30.24 -3.05 -0.38
CA THR A 46 -29.35 -3.17 -1.53
C THR A 46 -29.98 -4.17 -2.48
N ASP A 47 -30.27 -3.74 -3.71
CA ASP A 47 -30.85 -4.61 -4.74
C ASP A 47 -29.75 -5.30 -5.59
N ASP A 48 -28.52 -4.76 -5.59
CA ASP A 48 -27.35 -5.24 -6.36
C ASP A 48 -26.15 -5.64 -5.45
N ASN A 49 -24.93 -5.71 -5.98
CA ASN A 49 -23.72 -6.10 -5.23
C ASN A 49 -23.33 -5.04 -4.17
N ALA A 50 -23.39 -5.45 -2.91
CA ALA A 50 -23.04 -4.64 -1.74
C ALA A 50 -21.60 -4.10 -1.79
N ALA A 51 -20.63 -4.83 -2.40
CA ALA A 51 -19.23 -4.41 -2.48
C ALA A 51 -19.03 -3.08 -3.25
N ARG A 52 -19.94 -2.72 -4.17
CA ARG A 52 -19.82 -1.50 -5.01
C ARG A 52 -20.38 -0.23 -4.37
N VAL A 53 -21.05 -0.34 -3.21
CA VAL A 53 -21.75 0.77 -2.56
C VAL A 53 -21.37 0.91 -1.06
N ASN A 54 -20.91 -0.18 -0.42
CA ASN A 54 -20.79 -0.24 1.05
C ASN A 54 -19.54 0.38 1.66
N GLU A 55 -18.55 0.86 0.90
CA GLU A 55 -17.34 1.43 1.51
C GLU A 55 -17.63 2.71 2.35
N TYR A 56 -18.81 3.32 2.17
CA TYR A 56 -19.25 4.51 2.90
C TYR A 56 -20.60 4.34 3.63
N GLY A 57 -21.12 3.11 3.72
CA GLY A 57 -22.41 2.83 4.33
C GLY A 57 -22.27 2.54 5.83
N SER A 58 -22.76 3.45 6.70
CA SER A 58 -22.75 3.26 8.16
C SER A 58 -23.72 2.18 8.68
N VAL A 59 -24.45 1.52 7.77
CA VAL A 59 -25.41 0.43 8.01
C VAL A 59 -25.49 -0.43 6.75
N ARG A 60 -25.70 -1.74 6.89
CA ARG A 60 -25.85 -2.67 5.77
C ARG A 60 -27.26 -3.26 5.67
N ALA A 61 -27.61 -3.80 4.49
CA ALA A 61 -28.97 -4.30 4.24
C ALA A 61 -29.35 -5.45 5.20
N GLU A 62 -28.38 -6.29 5.51
CA GLU A 62 -28.47 -7.38 6.49
C GLU A 62 -28.61 -6.92 7.95
N ASP A 63 -28.20 -5.69 8.27
CA ASP A 63 -28.36 -5.13 9.62
C ASP A 63 -29.79 -4.61 9.85
N GLY A 64 -30.58 -4.46 8.78
CA GLY A 64 -31.94 -3.92 8.83
C GLY A 64 -31.96 -2.48 9.34
N ILE A 65 -32.70 -2.24 10.42
CA ILE A 65 -32.72 -0.94 11.10
C ILE A 65 -31.64 -0.93 12.18
N SER A 66 -30.66 -0.06 12.02
CA SER A 66 -29.55 0.13 12.95
C SER A 66 -29.64 1.47 13.67
N LEU A 67 -29.29 1.46 14.96
CA LEU A 67 -29.12 2.67 15.75
C LEU A 67 -27.70 3.20 15.57
N ALA A 68 -27.58 4.52 15.49
CA ALA A 68 -26.31 5.22 15.38
C ALA A 68 -26.22 6.31 16.46
N PRO A 69 -26.01 5.94 17.73
CA PRO A 69 -25.80 6.92 18.79
C PRO A 69 -24.43 7.60 18.63
N GLN A 70 -24.40 8.89 18.90
CA GLN A 70 -23.19 9.70 19.02
C GLN A 70 -23.20 10.42 20.36
N LEU A 71 -22.03 10.52 20.98
CA LEU A 71 -21.81 11.20 22.24
C LEU A 71 -20.49 11.95 22.16
N ASP A 72 -20.53 13.22 22.51
CA ASP A 72 -19.35 14.07 22.66
C ASP A 72 -19.49 14.77 24.01
N LEU A 73 -18.54 14.54 24.92
CA LEU A 73 -18.51 15.14 26.24
C LEU A 73 -17.13 15.68 26.59
N GLU A 74 -17.14 16.85 27.20
CA GLU A 74 -15.97 17.48 27.80
C GLU A 74 -16.28 17.86 29.25
N PHE A 75 -15.40 17.47 30.16
CA PHE A 75 -15.40 17.90 31.55
C PHE A 75 -14.10 18.65 31.84
N GLU A 76 -14.20 19.88 32.33
CA GLU A 76 -13.05 20.68 32.74
C GLU A 76 -13.20 21.14 34.20
N LYS A 77 -12.16 20.93 35.01
CA LYS A 77 -12.08 21.49 36.37
C LYS A 77 -10.63 21.73 36.80
N GLY A 78 -10.26 22.99 37.01
CA GLY A 78 -8.99 23.34 37.67
C GLY A 78 -7.75 22.80 36.97
N GLY A 79 -7.74 22.82 35.63
CA GLY A 79 -6.65 22.28 34.80
C GLY A 79 -6.73 20.78 34.53
N PHE A 80 -7.71 20.06 35.09
CA PHE A 80 -8.07 18.71 34.67
C PHE A 80 -9.08 18.79 33.53
N VAL A 81 -8.81 18.12 32.42
CA VAL A 81 -9.71 17.96 31.27
C VAL A 81 -9.94 16.47 31.04
N LEU A 82 -11.18 16.08 30.83
CA LEU A 82 -11.60 14.74 30.43
C LEU A 82 -12.52 14.87 29.21
N GLU A 83 -12.14 14.24 28.11
CA GLU A 83 -12.87 14.22 26.85
C GLU A 83 -13.32 12.79 26.55
N VAL A 84 -14.56 12.62 26.13
CA VAL A 84 -15.13 11.34 25.71
C VAL A 84 -15.90 11.57 24.42
N ASP A 85 -15.38 11.02 23.32
CA ASP A 85 -16.10 10.92 22.04
C ASP A 85 -16.49 9.45 21.82
N SER A 86 -17.73 9.20 21.46
CA SER A 86 -18.21 7.86 21.18
C SER A 86 -19.23 7.90 20.06
N GLN A 87 -18.89 7.26 18.96
CA GLN A 87 -19.73 7.10 17.79
C GLN A 87 -19.92 5.61 17.51
N THR A 88 -21.17 5.17 17.39
CA THR A 88 -21.50 3.84 16.90
C THR A 88 -22.28 3.99 15.60
N MET A 89 -21.86 3.28 14.57
CA MET A 89 -22.43 3.29 13.22
C MET A 89 -22.90 1.87 12.91
N GLY A 90 -24.09 1.53 13.41
CA GLY A 90 -24.59 0.16 13.36
C GLY A 90 -23.80 -0.81 14.28
N PRO A 91 -23.94 -2.13 14.08
CA PRO A 91 -23.28 -3.11 14.94
C PRO A 91 -21.78 -3.29 14.65
N ARG A 92 -21.29 -2.81 13.51
CA ARG A 92 -19.99 -3.21 12.94
C ARG A 92 -18.96 -2.10 12.97
N ASP A 93 -19.36 -0.85 12.81
CA ASP A 93 -18.43 0.28 12.80
C ASP A 93 -18.57 1.10 14.08
N GLN A 94 -17.46 1.31 14.77
CA GLN A 94 -17.43 1.94 16.09
C GLN A 94 -16.17 2.78 16.24
N LYS A 95 -16.31 3.96 16.83
CA LYS A 95 -15.20 4.82 17.24
C LYS A 95 -15.43 5.31 18.65
N HIS A 96 -14.44 5.13 19.53
CA HIS A 96 -14.50 5.59 20.92
C HIS A 96 -13.17 6.20 21.30
N GLU A 97 -13.19 7.44 21.76
CA GLU A 97 -12.02 8.18 22.20
C GLU A 97 -12.18 8.62 23.65
N LEU A 98 -11.07 8.58 24.38
CA LEU A 98 -10.93 9.05 25.75
C LEU A 98 -9.68 9.91 25.84
N GLY A 99 -9.86 11.20 26.10
CA GLY A 99 -8.78 12.14 26.37
C GLY A 99 -8.74 12.52 27.85
N LEU A 100 -7.55 12.60 28.43
CA LEU A 100 -7.32 13.05 29.80
C LEU A 100 -6.08 13.95 29.86
N ASP A 101 -6.25 15.20 30.27
CA ASP A 101 -5.15 16.15 30.51
C ASP A 101 -5.18 16.60 31.96
N VAL A 102 -4.08 16.41 32.68
CA VAL A 102 -3.90 16.87 34.06
C VAL A 102 -2.87 17.99 34.08
N GLY A 103 -3.34 19.22 33.93
CA GLY A 103 -2.55 20.45 34.07
C GLY A 103 -1.37 20.54 33.10
N ARG A 104 -1.45 19.87 31.95
CA ARG A 104 -0.38 19.69 30.96
C ARG A 104 0.86 18.96 31.48
N VAL A 105 0.77 18.38 32.68
CA VAL A 105 1.82 17.55 33.29
C VAL A 105 1.70 16.13 32.79
N PHE A 106 0.47 15.61 32.73
CA PHE A 106 0.19 14.29 32.23
C PHE A 106 -0.94 14.38 31.20
N LYS A 107 -0.73 13.77 30.04
CA LYS A 107 -1.77 13.59 29.04
C LYS A 107 -1.90 12.11 28.72
N PHE A 108 -3.13 11.66 28.51
CA PHE A 108 -3.44 10.31 28.09
C PHE A 108 -4.55 10.36 27.04
N GLU A 109 -4.35 9.68 25.94
CA GLU A 109 -5.31 9.54 24.86
C GLU A 109 -5.50 8.05 24.57
N SER A 110 -6.74 7.59 24.47
CA SER A 110 -7.09 6.21 24.10
C SER A 110 -8.15 6.23 23.02
N GLU A 111 -7.88 5.60 21.89
CA GLU A 111 -8.79 5.49 20.75
C GLU A 111 -9.04 4.01 20.42
N LEU A 112 -10.31 3.61 20.37
CA LEU A 112 -10.76 2.32 19.83
C LEU A 112 -11.53 2.57 18.54
N ASN A 113 -11.04 2.01 17.44
CA ASN A 113 -11.68 2.08 16.13
C ASN A 113 -11.96 0.68 15.61
N VAL A 114 -13.19 0.43 15.17
CA VAL A 114 -13.62 -0.81 14.54
C VAL A 114 -14.24 -0.46 13.20
N LEU A 115 -13.75 -1.10 12.15
CA LEU A 115 -14.22 -0.92 10.79
C LEU A 115 -14.36 -2.29 10.13
N GLU A 116 -15.52 -2.57 9.55
CA GLU A 116 -15.70 -3.73 8.70
C GLU A 116 -15.71 -3.32 7.22
N HIS A 117 -14.93 -4.02 6.39
CA HIS A 117 -14.74 -3.69 4.98
C HIS A 117 -15.09 -4.90 4.10
N HIS A 118 -15.97 -4.69 3.11
CA HIS A 118 -16.21 -5.65 2.04
C HIS A 118 -15.08 -5.54 1.02
N LYS A 119 -14.36 -6.64 0.79
CA LYS A 119 -13.39 -6.74 -0.29
C LYS A 119 -14.14 -7.02 -1.60
N ASP A 120 -13.70 -6.38 -2.67
CA ASP A 120 -14.09 -6.82 -4.01
C ASP A 120 -13.46 -8.19 -4.30
N HIS A 121 -14.08 -8.97 -5.17
CA HIS A 121 -13.55 -10.27 -5.59
C HIS A 121 -13.83 -10.51 -7.07
N GLU A 122 -12.96 -11.30 -7.68
CA GLU A 122 -13.02 -11.63 -9.09
C GLU A 122 -13.69 -12.98 -9.32
N THR A 123 -14.80 -13.03 -10.05
CA THR A 123 -15.51 -14.28 -10.37
C THR A 123 -14.77 -15.17 -11.37
N LEU A 124 -13.75 -14.62 -12.02
CA LEU A 124 -12.94 -15.24 -13.09
C LEU A 124 -13.75 -15.66 -14.34
N SER A 125 -15.06 -15.38 -14.38
CA SER A 125 -15.98 -15.85 -15.43
C SER A 125 -15.68 -15.27 -16.82
N GLN A 126 -15.06 -14.09 -16.87
CA GLN A 126 -14.69 -13.36 -18.09
C GLN A 126 -13.33 -13.75 -18.65
N MET A 127 -12.49 -14.49 -17.91
CA MET A 127 -11.13 -14.82 -18.38
C MET A 127 -11.13 -15.74 -19.61
N GLY A 128 -12.26 -16.39 -19.91
CA GLY A 128 -12.46 -17.15 -21.14
C GLY A 128 -12.83 -16.31 -22.38
N ALA A 129 -12.92 -14.98 -22.28
CA ALA A 129 -13.41 -14.11 -23.36
C ALA A 129 -12.49 -14.01 -24.60
N THR A 130 -11.31 -14.63 -24.59
CA THR A 130 -10.50 -14.85 -25.80
C THR A 130 -11.04 -15.99 -26.68
N ALA A 131 -12.04 -16.75 -26.22
CA ALA A 131 -12.57 -17.94 -26.88
C ALA A 131 -13.84 -17.72 -27.71
N ARG A 132 -14.00 -16.60 -28.43
CA ARG A 132 -15.25 -16.41 -29.20
C ARG A 132 -15.29 -17.07 -30.58
N ASP A 133 -14.16 -17.44 -31.20
CA ASP A 133 -14.17 -18.07 -32.54
C ASP A 133 -13.00 -19.05 -32.84
N ASP A 134 -12.28 -19.59 -31.83
CA ASP A 134 -11.23 -20.59 -32.10
C ASP A 134 -11.74 -22.05 -32.02
N ILE A 135 -12.36 -22.49 -33.11
CA ILE A 135 -12.76 -23.89 -33.36
C ILE A 135 -11.59 -24.75 -33.90
N GLY A 136 -10.37 -24.20 -33.97
CA GLY A 136 -9.17 -24.84 -34.52
C GLY A 136 -8.24 -25.47 -33.48
N GLY A 137 -8.54 -25.35 -32.17
CA GLY A 137 -7.87 -26.10 -31.10
C GLY A 137 -6.36 -25.88 -30.98
N SER A 138 -5.86 -24.67 -31.28
CA SER A 138 -4.42 -24.42 -31.38
C SER A 138 -3.93 -23.24 -30.53
N GLN A 139 -4.55 -22.91 -29.40
CA GLN A 139 -4.15 -21.80 -28.52
C GLN A 139 -4.20 -22.22 -27.05
N PRO A 140 -3.29 -21.71 -26.17
CA PRO A 140 -3.46 -21.87 -24.74
C PRO A 140 -4.62 -20.97 -24.27
N SER A 141 -5.77 -21.59 -24.03
CA SER A 141 -6.88 -20.94 -23.35
C SER A 141 -6.51 -20.74 -21.88
N THR A 142 -6.60 -19.52 -21.36
CA THR A 142 -6.70 -19.35 -19.90
C THR A 142 -7.95 -20.09 -19.45
N THR A 143 -7.76 -21.08 -18.59
CA THR A 143 -8.87 -21.87 -18.05
C THR A 143 -9.18 -21.44 -16.63
N THR A 144 -10.42 -21.65 -16.22
CA THR A 144 -10.89 -21.37 -14.86
C THR A 144 -11.80 -22.50 -14.42
N ASP A 145 -12.10 -22.59 -13.13
CA ASP A 145 -13.05 -23.57 -12.61
C ASP A 145 -14.41 -23.45 -13.31
N LYS A 146 -14.86 -22.22 -13.62
CA LYS A 146 -16.09 -22.00 -14.40
C LYS A 146 -16.01 -22.60 -15.81
N ILE A 147 -14.89 -22.43 -16.50
CA ILE A 147 -14.71 -22.94 -17.87
C ILE A 147 -14.69 -24.46 -17.87
N TYR A 148 -14.00 -25.09 -16.92
CA TYR A 148 -14.00 -26.54 -16.79
C TYR A 148 -15.38 -27.09 -16.43
N ALA A 149 -16.11 -26.44 -15.52
CA ALA A 149 -17.49 -26.80 -15.18
C ALA A 149 -18.40 -26.79 -16.42
N ASP A 150 -18.38 -25.70 -17.20
CA ASP A 150 -19.18 -25.55 -18.41
C ASP A 150 -18.82 -26.60 -19.48
N LEU A 151 -17.52 -26.89 -19.62
CA LEU A 151 -17.04 -27.87 -20.59
C LEU A 151 -17.45 -29.31 -20.23
N ILE A 152 -17.34 -29.66 -18.95
CA ILE A 152 -17.78 -30.97 -18.44
C ILE A 152 -19.29 -31.12 -18.63
N GLU A 153 -20.08 -30.09 -18.33
CA GLU A 153 -21.53 -30.09 -18.56
C GLU A 153 -21.88 -30.25 -20.05
N ALA A 154 -21.24 -29.45 -20.92
CA ALA A 154 -21.52 -29.46 -22.36
C ALA A 154 -21.13 -30.78 -23.05
N THR A 155 -20.06 -31.43 -22.58
CA THR A 155 -19.54 -32.66 -23.20
C THR A 155 -20.01 -33.94 -22.51
N GLY A 156 -20.48 -33.85 -21.27
CA GLY A 156 -20.74 -35.01 -20.41
C GLY A 156 -19.48 -35.81 -20.05
N ASN A 157 -18.28 -35.26 -20.28
CA ASN A 157 -17.01 -35.93 -20.02
C ASN A 157 -16.32 -35.30 -18.79
N PRO A 158 -16.25 -35.98 -17.64
CA PRO A 158 -15.56 -35.47 -16.44
C PRO A 158 -14.03 -35.38 -16.60
N ASN A 159 -13.46 -35.97 -17.67
CA ASN A 159 -12.03 -35.86 -18.00
C ASN A 159 -11.83 -34.95 -19.23
N ALA A 160 -12.62 -33.89 -19.36
CA ALA A 160 -12.41 -32.90 -20.40
C ALA A 160 -11.03 -32.24 -20.22
N ALA A 161 -10.27 -32.14 -21.32
CA ALA A 161 -8.94 -31.57 -21.32
C ALA A 161 -8.93 -30.26 -22.12
N VAL A 162 -8.21 -29.26 -21.62
CA VAL A 162 -7.97 -27.99 -22.32
C VAL A 162 -6.47 -27.72 -22.30
N GLY A 163 -5.86 -27.49 -23.47
CA GLY A 163 -4.41 -27.30 -23.57
C GLY A 163 -3.54 -28.52 -23.17
N GLY A 164 -4.16 -29.67 -22.90
CA GLY A 164 -3.48 -30.83 -22.33
C GLY A 164 -3.49 -30.89 -20.80
N ALA A 165 -4.18 -29.97 -20.12
CA ALA A 165 -4.45 -30.07 -18.68
C ALA A 165 -5.86 -30.65 -18.40
N VAL A 166 -5.97 -31.45 -17.35
CA VAL A 166 -7.23 -32.07 -16.88
C VAL A 166 -7.37 -31.81 -15.38
N ILE A 167 -8.57 -31.39 -14.98
CA ILE A 167 -8.96 -31.32 -13.57
C ILE A 167 -9.89 -32.49 -13.27
N ASN A 168 -9.37 -33.52 -12.61
CA ASN A 168 -10.14 -34.70 -12.20
C ASN A 168 -10.02 -35.01 -10.70
N THR A 169 -9.29 -34.18 -9.95
CA THR A 169 -9.05 -34.34 -8.52
C THR A 169 -10.16 -33.71 -7.68
N TYR A 170 -10.82 -32.67 -8.19
CA TYR A 170 -11.96 -32.01 -7.55
C TYR A 170 -13.02 -31.63 -8.58
N ASP A 171 -14.21 -31.26 -8.10
CA ASP A 171 -15.30 -30.79 -8.94
C ASP A 171 -15.19 -29.27 -9.16
N PRO A 172 -14.87 -28.81 -10.39
CA PRO A 172 -14.69 -27.39 -10.67
C PRO A 172 -15.99 -26.59 -10.56
N ALA A 173 -17.17 -27.22 -10.74
CA ALA A 173 -18.45 -26.53 -10.54
C ALA A 173 -18.64 -26.18 -9.06
N VAL A 174 -18.35 -27.13 -8.17
CA VAL A 174 -18.43 -26.92 -6.71
C VAL A 174 -17.41 -25.87 -6.26
N ALA A 175 -16.18 -25.92 -6.77
CA ALA A 175 -15.15 -24.94 -6.43
C ALA A 175 -15.55 -23.52 -6.85
N TRP A 176 -16.09 -23.35 -8.05
CA TRP A 176 -16.58 -22.06 -8.52
C TRP A 176 -17.79 -21.55 -7.73
N GLU A 177 -18.77 -22.40 -7.44
CA GLU A 177 -19.92 -22.03 -6.61
C GLU A 177 -19.49 -21.63 -5.19
N GLN A 178 -18.52 -22.33 -4.61
CA GLN A 178 -17.95 -21.97 -3.31
C GLN A 178 -17.25 -20.61 -3.38
N GLU A 179 -16.42 -20.37 -4.40
CA GLU A 179 -15.74 -19.09 -4.60
C GLU A 179 -16.73 -17.92 -4.65
N VAL A 180 -17.70 -17.98 -5.55
CA VAL A 180 -18.68 -16.90 -5.77
C VAL A 180 -19.60 -16.70 -4.57
N SER A 181 -19.77 -17.73 -3.73
CA SER A 181 -20.59 -17.65 -2.49
C SER A 181 -19.79 -17.23 -1.25
N ASN A 182 -18.46 -17.14 -1.33
CA ASN A 182 -17.64 -16.67 -0.21
C ASN A 182 -17.99 -15.23 0.14
N ASN A 183 -17.96 -14.93 1.43
CA ASN A 183 -18.20 -13.59 1.93
C ASN A 183 -16.87 -12.91 2.25
N TYR A 184 -16.31 -12.22 1.27
CA TYR A 184 -15.03 -11.52 1.39
C TYR A 184 -15.18 -10.23 2.20
N ILE A 185 -15.17 -10.38 3.52
CA ILE A 185 -15.28 -9.29 4.49
C ILE A 185 -14.11 -9.39 5.46
N VAL A 186 -13.52 -8.25 5.80
CA VAL A 186 -12.48 -8.13 6.83
C VAL A 186 -12.92 -7.12 7.87
N THR A 187 -12.87 -7.49 9.15
CA THR A 187 -13.05 -6.57 10.27
C THR A 187 -11.70 -6.16 10.83
N ARG A 188 -11.41 -4.87 10.80
CA ARG A 188 -10.26 -4.25 11.47
C ARG A 188 -10.68 -3.72 12.84
N ARG A 189 -9.92 -4.01 13.88
CA ARG A 189 -10.08 -3.44 15.23
C ARG A 189 -8.74 -2.87 15.65
N GLU A 190 -8.69 -1.59 15.99
CA GLU A 190 -7.49 -0.91 16.45
C GLU A 190 -7.76 -0.25 17.79
N TRP A 191 -6.93 -0.55 18.78
CA TRP A 191 -6.91 0.14 20.06
C TRP A 191 -5.54 0.78 20.27
N LYS A 192 -5.52 2.11 20.27
CA LYS A 192 -4.33 2.93 20.41
C LYS A 192 -4.38 3.70 21.71
N ASN A 193 -3.27 3.73 22.45
CA ASN A 193 -3.12 4.43 23.70
C ASN A 193 -1.82 5.23 23.65
N GLU A 194 -1.87 6.51 24.01
CA GLU A 194 -0.70 7.39 24.08
C GLU A 194 -0.68 8.12 25.42
N ALA A 195 0.50 8.29 25.98
CA ALA A 195 0.70 8.99 27.24
C ALA A 195 1.91 9.94 27.12
N GLU A 196 1.73 11.18 27.57
CA GLU A 196 2.79 12.17 27.69
C GLU A 196 2.98 12.59 29.14
N LEU A 197 4.23 12.73 29.59
CA LEU A 197 4.57 13.19 30.93
C LEU A 197 5.63 14.29 30.88
N VAL A 198 5.29 15.46 31.42
CA VAL A 198 6.21 16.59 31.63
C VAL A 198 6.52 16.69 33.12
N ILE A 199 7.74 16.34 33.51
CA ILE A 199 8.17 16.45 34.91
C ILE A 199 8.50 17.93 35.20
N PRO A 200 7.89 18.58 36.21
CA PRO A 200 8.09 20.02 36.44
C PRO A 200 9.56 20.44 36.61
N GLN A 201 10.40 19.58 37.23
CA GLN A 201 11.83 19.79 37.42
C GLN A 201 12.63 19.71 36.11
N LEU A 202 12.07 19.07 35.09
CA LEU A 202 12.60 18.91 33.73
C LEU A 202 11.57 19.41 32.71
N SER A 203 10.99 20.59 32.95
CA SER A 203 9.90 21.15 32.12
C SER A 203 10.26 21.37 30.65
N ASN A 204 11.55 21.27 30.32
CA ASN A 204 12.06 21.30 28.96
C ASN A 204 12.10 19.92 28.27
N ILE A 205 11.64 18.85 28.93
CA ILE A 205 11.57 17.46 28.45
C ILE A 205 10.16 16.90 28.62
N THR A 206 9.63 16.28 27.57
CA THR A 206 8.39 15.51 27.57
C THR A 206 8.72 14.04 27.31
N PHE A 207 8.36 13.16 28.23
CA PHE A 207 8.43 11.71 28.04
C PHE A 207 7.17 11.22 27.36
N LYS A 208 7.30 10.26 26.45
CA LYS A 208 6.21 9.69 25.66
C LYS A 208 6.20 8.18 25.82
N ALA A 209 5.03 7.60 25.96
CA ALA A 209 4.81 6.16 25.90
C ALA A 209 3.56 5.89 25.07
N GLY A 210 3.57 4.84 24.26
CA GLY A 210 2.44 4.48 23.41
C GLY A 210 2.30 2.97 23.30
N SER A 211 1.08 2.51 23.11
CA SER A 211 0.74 1.12 22.82
C SER A 211 -0.37 1.07 21.80
N ARG A 212 -0.23 0.22 20.80
CA ARG A 212 -1.24 0.01 19.77
C ARG A 212 -1.43 -1.48 19.54
N VAL A 213 -2.68 -1.91 19.49
CA VAL A 213 -3.05 -3.28 19.13
C VAL A 213 -4.03 -3.20 17.97
N GLU A 214 -3.66 -3.76 16.82
CA GLU A 214 -4.56 -3.93 15.68
C GLU A 214 -4.84 -5.42 15.47
N THR A 215 -6.10 -5.80 15.27
CA THR A 215 -6.48 -7.10 14.72
C THR A 215 -7.23 -6.95 13.41
N ARG A 216 -6.99 -7.87 12.48
CA ARG A 216 -7.77 -8.01 11.24
C ARG A 216 -8.26 -9.45 11.15
N GLU A 217 -9.57 -9.63 11.07
CA GLU A 217 -10.21 -10.95 11.04
C GLU A 217 -11.18 -11.03 9.86
N GLY A 218 -11.18 -12.12 9.11
CA GLY A 218 -12.14 -12.31 8.03
C GLY A 218 -11.62 -13.16 6.87
N MET A 219 -12.05 -12.81 5.65
CA MET A 219 -11.66 -13.54 4.44
C MET A 219 -11.33 -12.59 3.29
N GLU A 220 -10.27 -12.89 2.55
CA GLU A 220 -9.93 -12.27 1.28
C GLU A 220 -9.77 -13.31 0.17
N GLN A 221 -9.81 -12.88 -1.09
CA GLN A 221 -9.63 -13.76 -2.22
C GLN A 221 -8.14 -13.92 -2.52
N ALA A 222 -7.67 -15.15 -2.65
CA ALA A 222 -6.34 -15.48 -3.15
C ALA A 222 -6.46 -16.12 -4.54
N ILE A 223 -5.76 -15.56 -5.52
CA ILE A 223 -5.75 -16.03 -6.91
C ILE A 223 -4.37 -16.58 -7.23
N GLY A 224 -4.32 -17.74 -7.89
CA GLY A 224 -3.08 -18.30 -8.42
C GLY A 224 -3.24 -18.76 -9.87
N LEU A 225 -2.13 -19.16 -10.47
CA LEU A 225 -2.05 -19.64 -11.85
C LEU A 225 -1.21 -20.93 -11.90
N SER A 226 -1.76 -21.97 -12.54
CA SER A 226 -1.04 -23.19 -12.93
C SER A 226 -0.25 -22.98 -14.24
N LYS A 227 0.70 -23.86 -14.57
CA LYS A 227 1.60 -23.66 -15.74
C LYS A 227 0.89 -23.50 -17.09
N CYS A 228 1.58 -22.86 -18.03
CA CYS A 228 1.13 -22.47 -19.37
C CYS A 228 0.49 -23.57 -20.25
N ASP A 229 0.72 -24.86 -19.98
CA ASP A 229 0.09 -25.93 -20.77
C ASP A 229 -1.44 -25.95 -20.54
N GLY A 230 -1.91 -25.69 -19.32
CA GLY A 230 -3.35 -25.52 -19.00
C GLY A 230 -3.79 -24.08 -18.74
N CYS A 231 -2.86 -23.20 -18.34
CA CYS A 231 -3.13 -21.82 -17.92
C CYS A 231 -4.31 -21.71 -16.92
N HIS A 232 -4.44 -22.68 -16.01
CA HIS A 232 -5.57 -22.71 -15.08
C HIS A 232 -5.43 -21.68 -13.97
N VAL A 233 -6.33 -20.70 -13.98
CA VAL A 233 -6.49 -19.69 -12.95
C VAL A 233 -7.64 -20.12 -12.04
N SER A 234 -7.35 -20.18 -10.75
CA SER A 234 -8.37 -20.45 -9.73
C SER A 234 -8.19 -19.50 -8.56
N ALA A 235 -9.33 -19.21 -7.94
CA ALA A 235 -9.44 -18.37 -6.77
C ALA A 235 -9.96 -19.20 -5.61
N VAL A 236 -9.41 -18.96 -4.42
CA VAL A 236 -9.86 -19.59 -3.17
C VAL A 236 -9.99 -18.53 -2.07
N GLY A 237 -10.79 -18.84 -1.06
CA GLY A 237 -10.85 -18.03 0.15
C GLY A 237 -9.59 -18.19 0.99
N LYS A 238 -8.95 -17.06 1.34
CA LYS A 238 -7.87 -16.97 2.31
C LYS A 238 -8.43 -16.39 3.61
N ASN A 239 -8.31 -17.14 4.70
CA ASN A 239 -8.66 -16.65 6.02
C ASN A 239 -7.59 -15.65 6.48
N ILE A 240 -8.05 -14.56 7.09
CA ILE A 240 -7.22 -13.54 7.73
C ILE A 240 -7.48 -13.62 9.22
N ASP A 241 -6.42 -13.84 10.01
CA ASP A 241 -6.40 -13.71 11.46
C ASP A 241 -5.07 -13.07 11.88
N GLU A 242 -4.99 -11.77 11.62
CA GLU A 242 -3.78 -10.97 11.83
C GLU A 242 -3.87 -10.18 13.13
N ARG A 243 -2.74 -10.09 13.84
CA ARG A 243 -2.57 -9.25 15.02
C ARG A 243 -1.26 -8.49 14.98
N THR A 244 -1.32 -7.16 15.01
CA THR A 244 -0.17 -6.27 15.16
C THR A 244 -0.17 -5.64 16.55
N GLU A 245 0.92 -5.79 17.30
CA GLU A 245 1.14 -5.12 18.57
C GLU A 245 2.32 -4.18 18.46
N GLU A 246 2.18 -2.95 18.94
CA GLU A 246 3.24 -1.95 18.96
C GLU A 246 3.39 -1.36 20.34
N PHE A 247 4.64 -1.10 20.70
CA PHE A 247 5.01 -0.36 21.89
C PHE A 247 6.03 0.71 21.53
N THR A 248 5.76 1.95 21.94
CA THR A 248 6.65 3.08 21.68
C THR A 248 7.09 3.74 22.98
N LEU A 249 8.37 4.07 23.10
CA LEU A 249 8.91 4.88 24.19
C LEU A 249 9.77 6.00 23.62
N GLY A 250 9.63 7.21 24.15
CA GLY A 250 10.39 8.32 23.64
C GLY A 250 10.53 9.48 24.61
N ALA A 251 11.38 10.44 24.22
CA ALA A 251 11.52 11.69 24.92
C ALA A 251 11.83 12.81 23.92
N SER A 252 11.15 13.95 24.09
CA SER A 252 11.40 15.17 23.34
C SER A 252 11.85 16.27 24.27
N GLY A 253 12.90 17.01 23.91
CA GLY A 253 13.43 18.08 24.74
C GLY A 253 13.91 19.30 23.96
N LYS A 254 13.70 20.49 24.53
CA LYS A 254 14.16 21.77 23.97
C LYS A 254 15.19 22.44 24.87
N PHE A 255 16.41 22.57 24.36
CA PHE A 255 17.58 23.09 25.05
C PHE A 255 18.09 24.36 24.34
N GLY A 256 17.44 25.49 24.62
CA GLY A 256 17.75 26.75 23.95
C GLY A 256 17.37 26.72 22.47
N LEU A 257 18.38 26.73 21.59
CA LEU A 257 18.19 26.67 20.14
C LEU A 257 18.03 25.23 19.61
N LEU A 258 18.45 24.23 20.39
CA LEU A 258 18.43 22.82 20.01
C LEU A 258 17.16 22.15 20.51
N THR A 259 16.49 21.39 19.66
CA THR A 259 15.43 20.45 20.00
C THR A 259 15.87 19.05 19.60
N VAL A 260 15.75 18.09 20.50
CA VAL A 260 16.08 16.67 20.26
C VAL A 260 14.85 15.84 20.58
N ASP A 261 14.58 14.85 19.76
CA ASP A 261 13.50 13.89 19.94
C ASP A 261 14.09 12.49 19.68
N TYR A 262 13.84 11.58 20.61
CA TYR A 262 14.20 10.18 20.49
C TYR A 262 12.95 9.33 20.65
N GLU A 263 12.81 8.32 19.80
CA GLU A 263 11.72 7.36 19.82
C GLU A 263 12.26 5.97 19.56
N TYR A 264 11.80 5.03 20.37
CA TYR A 264 11.96 3.60 20.21
C TYR A 264 10.61 2.99 19.87
N LEU A 265 10.56 2.10 18.88
CA LEU A 265 9.41 1.30 18.51
C LEU A 265 9.80 -0.18 18.56
N ASN A 266 8.96 -0.99 19.18
CA ASN A 266 8.94 -2.45 18.99
C ASN A 266 7.56 -2.81 18.44
N ARG A 267 7.52 -3.57 17.35
CA ARG A 267 6.31 -4.02 16.67
C ARG A 267 6.39 -5.52 16.41
N ASN A 268 5.34 -6.25 16.76
CA ASN A 268 5.18 -7.65 16.41
C ASN A 268 3.91 -7.83 15.57
N PHE A 269 4.00 -8.60 14.50
CA PHE A 269 2.89 -8.98 13.62
C PHE A 269 2.80 -10.50 13.56
N ASN A 270 1.62 -11.04 13.81
CA ASN A 270 1.35 -12.48 13.72
C ASN A 270 0.14 -12.73 12.80
N GLU A 271 0.18 -13.80 12.00
CA GLU A 271 -0.94 -14.29 11.17
C GLU A 271 -1.24 -15.75 11.50
N ASP A 272 -2.36 -15.99 12.18
CA ASP A 272 -2.84 -17.31 12.61
C ASP A 272 -3.86 -17.94 11.63
N GLY A 273 -4.20 -17.24 10.54
CA GLY A 273 -5.11 -17.71 9.51
C GLY A 273 -4.58 -18.94 8.78
N SER A 274 -5.50 -19.85 8.40
CA SER A 274 -5.14 -21.04 7.63
C SER A 274 -4.57 -20.65 6.27
N THR A 275 -3.40 -21.17 5.91
CA THR A 275 -2.80 -20.97 4.58
C THR A 275 -3.76 -21.47 3.49
N PRO A 276 -4.07 -20.67 2.45
CA PRO A 276 -4.93 -21.13 1.38
C PRO A 276 -4.22 -22.21 0.57
N VAL A 277 -4.99 -23.20 0.13
CA VAL A 277 -4.52 -24.31 -0.70
C VAL A 277 -5.21 -24.27 -2.05
N ARG A 278 -4.48 -24.58 -3.12
CA ARG A 278 -5.04 -24.72 -4.47
C ARG A 278 -4.47 -25.95 -5.15
N PHE A 279 -5.22 -26.46 -6.11
CA PHE A 279 -4.75 -27.51 -7.00
C PHE A 279 -3.79 -26.94 -8.05
N TYR A 280 -2.72 -27.68 -8.34
CA TYR A 280 -1.82 -27.43 -9.46
C TYR A 280 -1.92 -28.59 -10.45
N ASP A 281 -2.14 -28.26 -11.73
CA ASP A 281 -2.46 -29.25 -12.76
C ASP A 281 -1.39 -30.32 -12.96
N VAL A 282 -1.83 -31.52 -13.30
CA VAL A 282 -0.94 -32.63 -13.66
C VAL A 282 -0.26 -32.32 -15.00
N MET A 283 1.06 -32.45 -15.05
CA MET A 283 1.83 -32.35 -16.28
C MET A 283 1.54 -33.53 -17.23
N GLN A 284 1.09 -33.25 -18.45
CA GLN A 284 0.95 -34.28 -19.50
C GLN A 284 2.19 -34.42 -20.41
N ASN A 285 3.21 -33.56 -20.26
CA ASN A 285 4.47 -33.64 -21.01
C ASN A 285 5.56 -34.42 -20.21
N PRO A 286 5.94 -35.65 -20.59
CA PRO A 286 6.91 -36.47 -19.85
C PRO A 286 8.37 -35.95 -19.85
N SER A 287 8.66 -34.86 -20.58
CA SER A 287 10.02 -34.30 -20.71
C SER A 287 10.27 -33.06 -19.83
N ALA A 288 9.25 -32.51 -19.19
CA ALA A 288 9.42 -31.39 -18.26
C ALA A 288 9.62 -31.91 -16.82
N PRO A 289 10.58 -31.35 -16.06
CA PRO A 289 10.81 -31.73 -14.68
C PRO A 289 9.61 -31.39 -13.76
N ASN A 290 9.36 -32.21 -12.73
CA ASN A 290 8.34 -31.97 -11.71
C ASN A 290 8.73 -30.78 -10.80
N GLN A 291 8.38 -29.57 -11.22
CA GLN A 291 8.38 -28.34 -10.41
C GLN A 291 7.08 -28.23 -9.59
N MET A 292 7.09 -27.45 -8.51
CA MET A 292 5.92 -27.09 -7.65
C MET A 292 4.59 -26.96 -8.41
N ILE A 293 4.63 -26.27 -9.55
CA ILE A 293 3.47 -25.93 -10.38
C ILE A 293 2.87 -27.11 -11.17
N TYR A 294 3.38 -28.35 -10.99
CA TYR A 294 2.98 -29.55 -11.72
C TYR A 294 2.65 -30.77 -10.85
N GLY A 295 2.58 -30.60 -9.53
CA GLY A 295 2.52 -31.75 -8.63
C GLY A 295 1.23 -32.57 -8.73
N GLY A 296 0.20 -32.08 -9.44
CA GLY A 296 -1.06 -32.81 -9.59
C GLY A 296 -1.79 -32.97 -8.26
N ASP A 297 -1.57 -32.03 -7.35
CA ASP A 297 -2.02 -32.08 -5.97
C ASP A 297 -2.32 -30.67 -5.44
N PHE A 298 -2.85 -30.59 -4.23
CA PHE A 298 -3.07 -29.34 -3.52
C PHE A 298 -1.79 -28.87 -2.84
N TYR A 299 -1.40 -27.63 -3.09
CA TYR A 299 -0.29 -26.98 -2.39
C TYR A 299 -0.74 -25.66 -1.76
N GLU A 300 -0.12 -25.37 -0.62
CA GLU A 300 -0.20 -24.08 0.06
C GLU A 300 0.39 -22.97 -0.82
N PHE A 301 -0.23 -21.79 -0.79
CA PHE A 301 0.28 -20.59 -1.47
C PHE A 301 -0.17 -19.32 -0.76
N GLY A 302 0.35 -18.15 -1.17
CA GLY A 302 -0.17 -16.85 -0.69
C GLY A 302 -0.10 -16.64 0.83
N ARG A 303 0.86 -17.28 1.50
CA ARG A 303 1.06 -17.22 2.95
C ARG A 303 1.61 -15.85 3.36
N THR A 304 1.05 -15.25 4.40
CA THR A 304 1.63 -14.07 5.08
C THR A 304 2.55 -14.56 6.22
N PRO A 305 3.84 -14.18 6.26
CA PRO A 305 4.76 -14.53 7.35
C PRO A 305 4.48 -13.69 8.62
N ASP A 306 4.90 -14.20 9.79
CA ASP A 306 4.94 -13.41 11.01
C ASP A 306 6.18 -12.49 10.94
N SER A 307 6.17 -11.36 11.65
CA SER A 307 7.31 -10.45 11.63
C SER A 307 7.48 -9.62 12.91
N GLU A 308 8.72 -9.43 13.32
CA GLU A 308 9.12 -8.54 14.41
C GLU A 308 9.92 -7.37 13.83
N LYS A 309 9.77 -6.19 14.44
CA LYS A 309 10.46 -4.97 14.02
C LYS A 309 10.83 -4.12 15.22
N GLU A 310 12.11 -3.77 15.30
CA GLU A 310 12.62 -2.79 16.25
C GLU A 310 13.12 -1.56 15.50
N THR A 311 12.87 -0.36 16.03
CA THR A 311 13.31 0.88 15.40
C THR A 311 13.78 1.89 16.44
N HIS A 312 14.97 2.44 16.22
CA HIS A 312 15.50 3.59 16.93
C HIS A 312 15.51 4.81 16.01
N MET A 313 14.88 5.90 16.46
CA MET A 313 14.82 7.15 15.73
C MET A 313 15.32 8.30 16.59
N VAL A 314 16.28 9.06 16.07
CA VAL A 314 16.76 10.31 16.68
C VAL A 314 16.54 11.45 15.70
N LYS A 315 15.88 12.51 16.13
CA LYS A 315 15.71 13.76 15.38
C LYS A 315 16.32 14.91 16.17
N ALA A 316 17.10 15.75 15.48
CA ALA A 316 17.65 16.96 16.04
C ALA A 316 17.30 18.17 15.17
N ARG A 317 17.00 19.30 15.80
CA ARG A 317 16.70 20.56 15.13
C ARG A 317 17.39 21.71 15.84
N VAL A 318 18.06 22.58 15.11
CA VAL A 318 18.65 23.82 15.60
C VAL A 318 17.99 25.01 14.93
N ASP A 319 17.35 25.87 15.73
CA ASP A 319 16.76 27.13 15.28
C ASP A 319 17.77 28.27 15.45
N LEU A 320 18.30 28.77 14.34
CA LEU A 320 19.29 29.85 14.28
C LEU A 320 18.62 31.21 13.95
N PRO A 321 19.31 32.34 14.19
CA PRO A 321 18.82 33.66 13.77
C PRO A 321 18.52 33.77 12.27
N ALA A 322 17.85 34.86 11.89
CA ALA A 322 17.45 35.14 10.50
C ALA A 322 16.51 34.10 9.86
N ASN A 323 15.70 33.40 10.68
CA ASN A 323 14.80 32.32 10.24
C ASN A 323 15.56 31.19 9.55
N THR A 324 16.69 30.79 10.13
CA THR A 324 17.47 29.65 9.68
C THR A 324 17.19 28.47 10.58
N THR A 325 16.88 27.31 10.03
CA THR A 325 16.70 26.07 10.77
C THR A 325 17.52 24.98 10.10
N VAL A 326 18.27 24.23 10.90
CA VAL A 326 18.93 22.99 10.48
C VAL A 326 18.23 21.85 11.21
N SER A 327 17.85 20.79 10.51
CA SER A 327 17.32 19.57 11.12
C SER A 327 18.02 18.36 10.55
N ALA A 328 18.27 17.35 11.38
CA ALA A 328 18.80 16.07 10.98
C ALA A 328 18.02 14.94 11.66
N SER A 329 17.99 13.77 11.04
CA SER A 329 17.42 12.57 11.61
C SER A 329 18.28 11.36 11.29
N TYR A 330 18.36 10.45 12.25
CA TYR A 330 18.95 9.13 12.12
C TYR A 330 17.89 8.10 12.46
N VAL A 331 17.77 7.06 11.65
CA VAL A 331 16.87 5.93 11.90
C VAL A 331 17.65 4.66 11.67
N LYS A 332 17.64 3.76 12.65
CA LYS A 332 18.05 2.37 12.48
C LYS A 332 16.84 1.48 12.78
N SER A 333 16.58 0.50 11.94
CA SER A 333 15.53 -0.48 12.13
C SER A 333 16.00 -1.86 11.77
N ASP A 334 15.64 -2.82 12.59
CA ASP A 334 15.89 -4.24 12.36
C ASP A 334 14.52 -4.91 12.16
N ILE A 335 14.38 -5.74 11.13
CA ILE A 335 13.13 -6.42 10.77
C ILE A 335 13.45 -7.91 10.60
N GLU A 336 12.72 -8.74 11.30
CA GLU A 336 12.81 -10.20 11.21
C GLU A 336 11.44 -10.74 10.80
N SER A 337 11.38 -11.69 9.87
CA SER A 337 10.14 -12.30 9.40
C SER A 337 10.25 -13.80 9.34
N SER A 338 9.41 -14.53 10.08
CA SER A 338 9.51 -15.98 10.19
C SER A 338 8.20 -16.69 9.91
N LYS A 339 8.27 -17.91 9.34
CA LYS A 339 7.15 -18.86 9.37
C LYS A 339 7.57 -20.31 9.06
N SER A 340 7.76 -21.08 10.14
CA SER A 340 7.93 -22.55 10.27
C SER A 340 9.12 -23.24 9.58
N GLU A 341 9.86 -24.02 10.40
CA GLU A 341 11.03 -24.90 10.12
C GLU A 341 10.83 -26.00 9.06
N VAL A 342 9.59 -26.35 8.68
CA VAL A 342 9.34 -27.47 7.75
C VAL A 342 8.13 -27.18 6.87
N GLN A 343 8.35 -27.07 5.56
CA GLN A 343 7.29 -27.32 4.58
C GLN A 343 7.42 -28.79 4.15
N ASP A 344 6.30 -29.51 4.02
CA ASP A 344 6.27 -30.91 3.53
C ASP A 344 6.65 -30.97 2.03
N GLY A 345 7.94 -30.74 1.73
CA GLY A 345 8.54 -30.77 0.40
C GLY A 345 9.59 -29.68 0.10
N TYR A 346 9.67 -28.62 0.91
CA TYR A 346 10.59 -27.49 0.67
C TYR A 346 11.23 -27.03 1.99
N VAL A 347 12.56 -26.97 2.02
CA VAL A 347 13.32 -26.52 3.19
C VAL A 347 13.95 -25.19 2.84
N LEU A 348 13.59 -24.12 3.56
CA LEU A 348 14.37 -22.88 3.58
C LEU A 348 15.70 -23.21 4.28
N LEU A 349 16.80 -23.35 3.55
CA LEU A 349 18.10 -23.76 4.10
C LEU A 349 19.01 -22.58 4.42
N SER A 350 18.52 -21.63 5.22
CA SER A 350 19.31 -20.82 6.16
C SER A 350 18.37 -19.83 6.87
N GLY A 351 17.67 -20.31 7.89
CA GLY A 351 16.83 -19.49 8.75
C GLY A 351 15.35 -19.78 8.60
N ASP A 352 14.68 -19.98 9.74
CA ASP A 352 13.23 -19.88 9.84
C ASP A 352 12.76 -18.43 9.70
N GLU A 353 13.70 -17.52 9.48
CA GLU A 353 13.67 -16.09 9.73
C GLU A 353 14.45 -15.38 8.62
N LEU A 354 13.76 -14.48 7.93
CA LEU A 354 14.31 -13.52 6.98
C LEU A 354 14.61 -12.23 7.73
N ALA A 355 15.83 -11.72 7.63
CA ALA A 355 16.25 -10.53 8.36
C ALA A 355 16.65 -9.41 7.38
N SER A 356 16.23 -8.19 7.71
CA SER A 356 16.64 -6.98 7.00
C SER A 356 16.94 -5.85 7.98
N GLU A 357 18.07 -5.18 7.79
CA GLU A 357 18.43 -3.96 8.52
C GLU A 357 18.20 -2.74 7.63
N TYR A 358 17.65 -1.67 8.19
CA TYR A 358 17.48 -0.37 7.54
C TYR A 358 18.21 0.69 8.35
N GLU A 359 19.20 1.36 7.74
CA GLU A 359 19.89 2.50 8.33
C GLU A 359 19.68 3.73 7.45
N SER A 360 19.38 4.89 8.06
CA SER A 360 19.24 6.12 7.30
C SER A 360 19.69 7.36 8.05
N PHE A 361 20.25 8.28 7.29
CA PHE A 361 20.57 9.63 7.73
C PHE A 361 19.94 10.65 6.79
N ALA A 362 19.23 11.63 7.35
CA ALA A 362 18.68 12.75 6.59
C ALA A 362 19.04 14.08 7.24
N ALA A 363 19.30 15.09 6.41
CA ALA A 363 19.57 16.45 6.86
C ALA A 363 18.82 17.47 5.99
N LYS A 364 18.42 18.58 6.60
CA LYS A 364 17.74 19.69 5.93
C LYS A 364 18.19 21.02 6.52
N LEU A 365 18.48 21.96 5.64
CA LEU A 365 18.71 23.37 5.94
C LEU A 365 17.59 24.19 5.31
N ALA A 366 16.92 25.04 6.07
CA ALA A 366 15.99 26.04 5.57
C ALA A 366 16.40 27.42 6.07
N THR A 367 16.53 28.40 5.18
CA THR A 367 16.97 29.76 5.55
C THR A 367 16.31 30.83 4.70
N LYS A 368 16.23 32.05 5.23
CA LYS A 368 15.85 33.24 4.45
C LYS A 368 17.10 34.07 4.14
N VAL A 369 17.36 34.27 2.85
CA VAL A 369 18.43 35.15 2.38
C VAL A 369 17.81 36.51 2.04
N GLY A 370 17.94 37.47 2.97
CA GLY A 370 17.26 38.75 2.86
C GLY A 370 15.73 38.64 3.02
N HIS A 371 14.98 39.56 2.39
CA HIS A 371 13.52 39.62 2.56
C HIS A 371 12.71 38.88 1.50
N ASN A 372 13.33 38.54 0.36
CA ASN A 372 12.63 38.06 -0.83
C ASN A 372 13.05 36.65 -1.27
N VAL A 373 14.02 36.01 -0.61
CA VAL A 373 14.52 34.69 -1.00
C VAL A 373 14.47 33.74 0.19
N SER A 374 13.85 32.58 -0.02
CA SER A 374 13.94 31.44 0.89
C SER A 374 14.67 30.31 0.18
N LEU A 375 15.65 29.72 0.84
CA LEU A 375 16.43 28.59 0.36
C LEU A 375 16.15 27.39 1.27
N SER A 376 15.93 26.22 0.67
CA SER A 376 15.91 24.94 1.38
C SER A 376 16.83 23.96 0.68
N LEU A 377 17.74 23.35 1.42
CA LEU A 377 18.58 22.24 0.97
C LEU A 377 18.21 21.00 1.79
N ARG A 378 18.19 19.84 1.16
CA ARG A 378 17.98 18.55 1.82
C ARG A 378 18.89 17.48 1.23
N GLY A 379 19.26 16.52 2.06
CA GLY A 379 19.92 15.31 1.62
C GLY A 379 19.49 14.14 2.51
N LYS A 380 19.42 12.95 1.95
CA LYS A 380 19.11 11.71 2.66
C LYS A 380 19.94 10.60 2.03
N ALA A 381 20.49 9.73 2.86
CA ALA A 381 21.07 8.47 2.43
C ALA A 381 20.45 7.38 3.28
N TYR A 382 20.10 6.25 2.67
CA TYR A 382 19.67 5.07 3.41
C TYR A 382 20.16 3.79 2.73
N GLU A 383 20.37 2.78 3.55
CA GLU A 383 20.82 1.46 3.16
C GLU A 383 19.81 0.45 3.70
N ILE A 384 19.50 -0.56 2.89
CA ILE A 384 18.78 -1.75 3.32
C ILE A 384 19.76 -2.90 3.12
N ASP A 385 20.12 -3.56 4.20
CA ASP A 385 20.91 -4.79 4.20
C ASP A 385 19.96 -5.97 4.38
N ALA A 386 20.03 -6.96 3.49
CA ALA A 386 19.23 -8.18 3.57
C ALA A 386 20.17 -9.39 3.70
N ASP A 387 20.55 -9.71 4.94
CA ASP A 387 21.51 -10.77 5.23
C ASP A 387 20.88 -12.15 5.05
N HIS A 388 21.39 -12.95 4.10
CA HIS A 388 21.07 -14.38 3.94
C HIS A 388 19.59 -14.69 3.64
N ASN A 389 18.84 -13.73 3.10
CA ASN A 389 17.49 -13.94 2.58
C ASN A 389 17.54 -14.77 1.28
N GLU A 390 17.79 -16.07 1.43
CA GLU A 390 17.98 -17.02 0.35
C GLU A 390 16.81 -18.00 0.24
N LEU A 391 16.09 -18.00 -0.89
CA LEU A 391 15.11 -19.03 -1.19
C LEU A 391 15.78 -20.19 -1.94
N TYR A 392 15.74 -21.38 -1.35
CA TYR A 392 16.31 -22.57 -1.97
C TYR A 392 15.28 -23.31 -2.82
N ILE A 393 15.50 -23.34 -4.13
CA ILE A 393 14.68 -24.13 -5.07
C ILE A 393 15.39 -25.43 -5.47
N PRO A 394 14.67 -26.51 -5.82
CA PRO A 394 15.28 -27.73 -6.32
C PRO A 394 16.21 -27.45 -7.52
N ALA A 395 17.46 -27.88 -7.41
CA ALA A 395 18.48 -27.64 -8.43
C ALA A 395 18.15 -28.41 -9.72
N ILE A 396 18.14 -27.70 -10.84
CA ILE A 396 17.89 -28.28 -12.18
C ILE A 396 19.25 -28.71 -12.76
N ALA A 397 19.41 -29.99 -13.13
CA ALA A 397 20.61 -30.40 -13.86
C ALA A 397 20.59 -29.88 -15.31
N SER A 398 21.75 -29.60 -15.89
CA SER A 398 21.93 -29.14 -17.29
C SER A 398 21.46 -30.14 -18.36
N SER A 399 20.84 -31.26 -17.96
CA SER A 399 20.23 -32.25 -18.84
C SER A 399 18.99 -32.87 -18.17
N THR A 400 17.79 -32.41 -18.54
CA THR A 400 16.48 -33.11 -18.43
C THR A 400 16.08 -33.77 -17.10
N TYR A 401 16.82 -33.61 -16.01
CA TYR A 401 16.57 -34.24 -14.72
C TYR A 401 16.58 -33.18 -13.61
N VAL A 402 15.55 -33.17 -12.77
CA VAL A 402 15.64 -32.55 -11.44
C VAL A 402 16.60 -33.41 -10.64
N LEU A 403 17.57 -32.78 -9.98
CA LEU A 403 18.34 -33.49 -8.96
C LEU A 403 17.38 -33.91 -7.83
N PRO A 404 17.75 -34.86 -6.95
CA PRO A 404 16.97 -35.13 -5.73
C PRO A 404 16.63 -33.82 -5.00
N PHE A 405 15.50 -33.75 -4.30
CA PHE A 405 15.08 -32.55 -3.55
C PHE A 405 16.15 -32.02 -2.57
N ASP A 406 17.13 -32.86 -2.24
CA ASP A 406 18.30 -32.59 -1.43
C ASP A 406 19.37 -31.71 -2.12
N ALA A 407 19.27 -31.47 -3.44
CA ALA A 407 20.11 -30.54 -4.16
C ALA A 407 19.34 -29.24 -4.42
N THR A 408 19.84 -28.13 -3.88
CA THR A 408 19.17 -26.83 -3.93
C THR A 408 20.01 -25.76 -4.64
N SER A 409 19.36 -24.72 -5.15
CA SER A 409 19.97 -23.48 -5.66
C SER A 409 19.39 -22.30 -4.87
N ALA A 410 20.25 -21.43 -4.34
CA ALA A 410 19.82 -20.24 -3.61
C ALA A 410 19.29 -19.16 -4.56
N TYR A 411 18.21 -18.51 -4.17
CA TYR A 411 17.72 -17.28 -4.79
C TYR A 411 17.94 -16.15 -3.80
N HIS A 412 18.74 -15.17 -4.18
CA HIS A 412 19.04 -14.02 -3.35
C HIS A 412 17.93 -12.97 -3.49
N SER A 413 17.57 -12.35 -2.38
CA SER A 413 16.60 -11.26 -2.37
C SER A 413 17.18 -10.00 -3.03
N ALA A 414 16.45 -9.44 -4.00
CA ALA A 414 16.75 -8.13 -4.61
C ALA A 414 16.39 -6.93 -3.69
N GLU A 415 16.23 -7.17 -2.40
CA GLU A 415 15.82 -6.17 -1.43
C GLU A 415 16.95 -5.19 -1.08
N ALA A 416 18.18 -5.71 -0.98
CA ALA A 416 19.35 -4.96 -0.55
C ALA A 416 19.71 -3.85 -1.55
N ARG A 417 19.93 -2.63 -1.03
CA ARG A 417 20.20 -1.44 -1.83
C ARG A 417 20.69 -0.26 -0.99
N GLU A 418 21.51 0.59 -1.60
CA GLU A 418 21.85 1.93 -1.12
C GLU A 418 21.08 2.99 -1.92
N VAL A 419 20.52 3.99 -1.25
CA VAL A 419 19.79 5.09 -1.90
C VAL A 419 20.27 6.43 -1.40
N LYS A 420 20.64 7.31 -2.35
CA LYS A 420 21.10 8.67 -2.08
C LYS A 420 20.15 9.67 -2.70
N GLU A 421 19.68 10.62 -1.91
CA GLU A 421 18.79 11.69 -2.33
C GLU A 421 19.41 13.05 -2.00
N ALA A 422 19.36 14.00 -2.93
CA ALA A 422 19.73 15.39 -2.71
C ALA A 422 18.71 16.35 -3.33
N GLY A 423 18.42 17.47 -2.68
CA GLY A 423 17.45 18.43 -3.19
C GLY A 423 17.72 19.87 -2.79
N ALA A 424 17.48 20.79 -3.71
CA ALA A 424 17.59 22.23 -3.51
C ALA A 424 16.34 22.95 -4.02
N ASP A 425 15.72 23.74 -3.15
CA ASP A 425 14.54 24.56 -3.44
C ASP A 425 14.86 26.03 -3.18
N VAL A 426 14.54 26.91 -4.14
CA VAL A 426 14.62 28.35 -3.98
C VAL A 426 13.27 28.99 -4.27
N VAL A 427 12.78 29.79 -3.33
CA VAL A 427 11.55 30.58 -3.49
C VAL A 427 11.90 32.06 -3.54
N PHE A 428 11.58 32.69 -4.67
CA PHE A 428 11.73 34.12 -4.90
C PHE A 428 10.38 34.83 -4.83
N ARG A 429 10.29 35.87 -4.01
CA ARG A 429 9.19 36.83 -4.06
C ARG A 429 9.49 37.89 -5.12
N LEU A 430 8.96 37.69 -6.33
CA LEU A 430 9.18 38.58 -7.47
C LEU A 430 8.45 39.93 -7.31
N ALA A 431 7.23 39.90 -6.76
CA ALA A 431 6.41 41.08 -6.51
C ALA A 431 5.46 40.84 -5.32
N LYS A 432 4.64 41.84 -4.97
CA LYS A 432 3.56 41.64 -3.99
C LYS A 432 2.61 40.57 -4.52
N ALA A 433 2.44 39.50 -3.75
CA ALA A 433 1.59 38.35 -4.09
C ALA A 433 1.99 37.56 -5.36
N THR A 434 3.26 37.67 -5.79
CA THR A 434 3.83 36.84 -6.86
C THR A 434 5.11 36.16 -6.38
N THR A 435 5.15 34.84 -6.47
CA THR A 435 6.28 34.00 -6.03
C THR A 435 6.66 33.00 -7.10
N LEU A 436 7.96 32.92 -7.41
CA LEU A 436 8.56 31.88 -8.24
C LEU A 436 9.26 30.88 -7.32
N ARG A 437 9.06 29.59 -7.56
CA ARG A 437 9.79 28.50 -6.93
C ARG A 437 10.56 27.73 -8.00
N LEU A 438 11.83 27.50 -7.76
CA LEU A 438 12.68 26.62 -8.56
C LEU A 438 13.18 25.50 -7.65
N GLY A 439 13.23 24.28 -8.18
CA GLY A 439 13.67 23.09 -7.47
C GLY A 439 14.54 22.21 -8.35
N TYR A 440 15.53 21.57 -7.75
CA TYR A 440 16.31 20.48 -8.33
C TYR A 440 16.36 19.34 -7.33
N GLU A 441 16.18 18.12 -7.79
CA GLU A 441 16.26 16.89 -6.99
C GLU A 441 17.08 15.85 -7.76
N TYR A 442 17.87 15.10 -7.01
CA TYR A 442 18.68 13.98 -7.47
C TYR A 442 18.36 12.78 -6.59
N GLU A 443 18.18 11.62 -7.21
CA GLU A 443 18.00 10.32 -6.55
C GLU A 443 18.86 9.29 -7.28
N GLU A 444 19.60 8.50 -6.50
CA GLU A 444 20.43 7.39 -6.95
C GLU A 444 19.97 6.15 -6.18
N VAL A 445 19.65 5.07 -6.88
CA VAL A 445 19.29 3.78 -6.29
C VAL A 445 20.27 2.74 -6.81
N ASP A 446 21.23 2.36 -5.97
CA ASP A 446 22.22 1.31 -6.23
C ASP A 446 21.75 0.01 -5.57
N ARG A 447 21.68 -1.08 -6.34
CA ARG A 447 21.15 -2.37 -5.88
C ARG A 447 22.28 -3.39 -5.85
N ASP A 448 22.32 -4.21 -4.81
CA ASP A 448 23.38 -5.21 -4.63
C ASP A 448 23.39 -6.28 -5.72
N GLU A 449 22.21 -6.63 -6.26
CA GLU A 449 22.09 -7.51 -7.41
C GLU A 449 22.58 -6.79 -8.68
N GLU A 450 23.77 -7.17 -9.17
CA GLU A 450 24.44 -6.55 -10.33
C GLU A 450 23.52 -6.52 -11.57
N GLU A 451 22.69 -7.54 -11.78
CA GLU A 451 21.69 -7.58 -12.87
C GLU A 451 20.56 -6.57 -12.75
N LEU A 452 20.35 -5.93 -11.60
CA LEU A 452 19.32 -4.90 -11.43
C LEU A 452 19.88 -3.48 -11.53
N GLY A 453 21.20 -3.35 -11.41
CA GLY A 453 21.95 -2.13 -11.68
C GLY A 453 21.55 -0.93 -10.83
N GLU A 454 22.11 0.20 -11.26
CA GLU A 454 21.91 1.52 -10.66
C GLU A 454 20.86 2.30 -11.46
N THR A 455 19.99 3.05 -10.76
CA THR A 455 19.04 3.97 -11.40
C THR A 455 19.30 5.39 -10.91
N GLU A 456 19.55 6.32 -11.83
CA GLU A 456 19.77 7.73 -11.52
C GLU A 456 18.59 8.58 -12.00
N THR A 457 18.07 9.47 -11.16
CA THR A 457 16.96 10.37 -11.50
C THR A 457 17.29 11.82 -11.21
N HIS A 458 17.22 12.65 -12.25
CA HIS A 458 17.33 14.10 -12.16
C HIS A 458 15.98 14.76 -12.35
N THR A 459 15.50 15.51 -11.35
CA THR A 459 14.22 16.22 -11.43
C THR A 459 14.38 17.74 -11.34
N LEU A 460 13.86 18.45 -12.33
CA LEU A 460 13.80 19.92 -12.38
C LEU A 460 12.36 20.42 -12.20
N LYS A 461 12.15 21.34 -11.26
CA LYS A 461 10.82 21.88 -10.92
C LYS A 461 10.79 23.39 -11.03
N ALA A 462 9.75 23.94 -11.66
CA ALA A 462 9.47 25.37 -11.69
C ALA A 462 8.00 25.63 -11.38
N ALA A 463 7.71 26.60 -10.51
CA ALA A 463 6.33 26.99 -10.20
C ALA A 463 6.19 28.49 -9.99
N LEU A 464 5.25 29.11 -10.71
CA LEU A 464 4.87 30.51 -10.53
C LEU A 464 3.49 30.58 -9.91
N LYS A 465 3.38 31.19 -8.74
CA LYS A 465 2.11 31.53 -8.09
C LYS A 465 1.93 33.03 -8.08
N THR A 466 0.77 33.51 -8.49
CA THR A 466 0.47 34.93 -8.55
C THR A 466 -0.97 35.23 -8.17
N ARG A 467 -1.19 36.37 -7.51
CA ARG A 467 -2.50 36.99 -7.35
C ARG A 467 -2.58 38.14 -8.35
N LEU A 468 -3.26 37.89 -9.48
CA LEU A 468 -3.39 38.84 -10.58
C LEU A 468 -4.28 40.04 -10.18
N SER A 469 -5.28 39.81 -9.33
CA SER A 469 -6.14 40.84 -8.75
C SER A 469 -6.68 40.40 -7.39
N ASP A 470 -7.47 41.24 -6.72
CA ASP A 470 -8.11 40.83 -5.46
C ASP A 470 -9.10 39.67 -5.62
N THR A 471 -9.58 39.42 -6.84
CA THR A 471 -10.55 38.38 -7.19
C THR A 471 -9.96 37.25 -8.03
N LEU A 472 -8.74 37.35 -8.54
CA LEU A 472 -8.13 36.36 -9.42
C LEU A 472 -6.73 35.96 -8.94
N SER A 473 -6.54 34.66 -8.76
CA SER A 473 -5.23 34.08 -8.45
C SER A 473 -4.97 32.84 -9.27
N GLY A 474 -3.70 32.55 -9.52
CA GLY A 474 -3.30 31.40 -10.32
C GLY A 474 -1.95 30.84 -9.91
N ARG A 475 -1.75 29.58 -10.27
CA ARG A 475 -0.50 28.84 -10.15
C ARG A 475 -0.29 28.05 -11.43
N VAL A 476 0.88 28.18 -12.03
CA VAL A 476 1.38 27.28 -13.06
C VAL A 476 2.65 26.62 -12.52
N SER A 477 2.79 25.31 -12.74
CA SER A 477 4.03 24.59 -12.44
C SER A 477 4.36 23.60 -13.54
N TYR A 478 5.65 23.35 -13.69
CA TYR A 478 6.22 22.41 -14.62
C TYR A 478 7.30 21.60 -13.90
N GLU A 479 7.31 20.30 -14.16
CA GLU A 479 8.29 19.34 -13.67
C GLU A 479 8.82 18.55 -14.87
N TYR A 480 10.14 18.36 -14.90
CA TYR A 480 10.83 17.50 -15.85
C TYR A 480 11.68 16.51 -15.07
N GLN A 481 11.58 15.23 -15.39
CA GLN A 481 12.42 14.17 -14.85
C GLN A 481 13.16 13.53 -16.01
N ASN A 482 14.46 13.32 -15.82
CA ASN A 482 15.29 12.49 -16.68
C ASN A 482 15.82 11.34 -15.81
N ILE A 483 15.57 10.12 -16.24
CA ILE A 483 15.80 8.89 -15.50
C ILE A 483 16.73 8.04 -16.37
N ASP A 484 17.95 7.83 -15.88
CA ASP A 484 18.91 6.94 -16.50
C ASP A 484 18.73 5.53 -15.93
N GLU A 485 18.81 4.52 -16.81
CA GLU A 485 18.64 3.10 -16.46
C GLU A 485 17.39 2.82 -15.57
N PRO A 486 16.15 3.09 -16.05
CA PRO A 486 14.92 2.95 -15.27
C PRO A 486 14.54 1.48 -15.07
N PHE A 487 15.31 0.76 -14.27
CA PHE A 487 15.26 -0.70 -14.17
C PHE A 487 15.43 -1.38 -15.55
N ALA A 488 16.28 -0.77 -16.38
CA ALA A 488 16.63 -1.29 -17.69
C ALA A 488 17.44 -2.59 -17.53
N GLY A 489 17.21 -3.52 -18.45
CA GLY A 489 17.78 -4.86 -18.36
C GLY A 489 17.76 -5.54 -19.72
N ALA A 490 18.43 -6.71 -19.80
CA ALA A 490 18.65 -7.42 -21.06
C ALA A 490 17.38 -7.55 -21.90
N GLU A 491 17.55 -7.36 -23.21
CA GLU A 491 16.48 -7.37 -24.23
C GLU A 491 15.60 -8.64 -24.15
N VAL A 492 16.19 -9.76 -23.74
CA VAL A 492 15.49 -11.05 -23.65
C VAL A 492 14.91 -11.34 -22.26
N GLY A 493 15.24 -10.52 -21.26
CA GLY A 493 14.82 -10.61 -19.86
C GLY A 493 15.89 -11.20 -18.94
N ILE A 494 15.60 -11.14 -17.64
CA ILE A 494 16.39 -11.74 -16.58
C ILE A 494 15.84 -13.15 -16.30
N ALA A 495 16.70 -14.14 -16.18
CA ALA A 495 16.30 -15.47 -15.74
C ALA A 495 17.15 -15.96 -14.57
N GLN A 496 16.56 -16.90 -13.83
CA GLN A 496 17.26 -17.61 -12.78
C GLN A 496 18.10 -18.75 -13.38
N ARG A 497 19.39 -18.79 -13.06
CA ARG A 497 20.22 -19.94 -13.44
C ARG A 497 19.86 -21.15 -12.60
N SER A 498 19.89 -22.32 -13.21
CA SER A 498 19.99 -23.55 -12.46
C SER A 498 21.41 -23.74 -11.95
N GLY A 499 21.60 -24.18 -10.71
CA GLY A 499 22.93 -24.34 -10.10
C GLY A 499 23.91 -25.25 -10.88
N ALA A 500 23.49 -25.95 -11.93
CA ALA A 500 24.34 -26.73 -12.84
C ALA A 500 25.34 -25.88 -13.64
N ASP A 501 25.14 -24.57 -13.67
CA ASP A 501 25.76 -23.63 -14.60
C ASP A 501 26.81 -22.71 -13.92
N GLY A 502 27.11 -22.98 -12.65
CA GLY A 502 28.21 -22.35 -11.89
C GLY A 502 27.82 -21.16 -11.01
N GLY A 503 26.54 -20.93 -10.76
CA GLY A 503 26.05 -19.92 -9.81
C GLY A 503 24.53 -19.97 -9.66
N SER A 504 24.03 -19.54 -8.51
CA SER A 504 22.61 -19.38 -8.20
C SER A 504 22.35 -17.89 -8.03
N GLY A 505 21.52 -17.30 -8.90
CA GLY A 505 21.34 -15.85 -8.99
C GLY A 505 20.56 -15.45 -10.24
N LEU A 506 20.16 -14.19 -10.31
CA LEU A 506 19.64 -13.58 -11.53
C LEU A 506 20.77 -13.57 -12.57
N ARG A 507 20.42 -13.67 -13.86
CA ARG A 507 21.34 -13.46 -14.95
C ARG A 507 20.59 -12.90 -16.13
N TYR A 508 21.19 -11.91 -16.79
CA TYR A 508 20.82 -11.53 -18.13
C TYR A 508 21.04 -12.69 -19.10
N LEU A 509 19.94 -13.24 -19.60
CA LEU A 509 20.02 -14.11 -20.76
C LEU A 509 20.31 -13.25 -21.99
N ASN A 510 20.89 -13.85 -23.01
CA ASN A 510 21.12 -13.23 -24.30
C ASN A 510 20.55 -14.12 -25.40
N THR A 511 20.31 -13.56 -26.58
CA THR A 511 19.90 -14.29 -27.78
C THR A 511 20.71 -15.57 -28.00
N ALA A 512 22.03 -15.52 -27.78
CA ALA A 512 22.92 -16.68 -27.94
C ALA A 512 22.61 -17.86 -27.00
N ASP A 513 22.08 -17.61 -25.80
CA ASP A 513 21.73 -18.65 -24.83
C ASP A 513 20.58 -19.54 -25.34
N TYR A 514 19.77 -19.02 -26.26
CA TYR A 514 18.60 -19.70 -26.82
C TYR A 514 18.82 -20.30 -28.22
N LEU A 515 19.98 -20.09 -28.84
CA LEU A 515 20.25 -20.60 -30.20
C LEU A 515 20.78 -22.05 -30.22
N THR A 516 20.72 -22.76 -29.09
CA THR A 516 21.32 -24.09 -28.91
C THR A 516 20.28 -25.21 -29.06
N GLY A 517 19.82 -25.47 -30.28
CA GLY A 517 18.96 -26.64 -30.55
C GLY A 517 18.41 -26.68 -31.97
N SER A 518 18.17 -27.89 -32.51
CA SER A 518 17.55 -28.10 -33.83
C SER A 518 16.01 -28.02 -33.80
N SER A 519 15.42 -27.75 -32.64
CA SER A 519 13.98 -27.75 -32.39
C SER A 519 13.46 -26.31 -32.23
N THR A 520 12.34 -26.01 -32.90
CA THR A 520 11.61 -24.75 -32.77
C THR A 520 10.80 -24.79 -31.47
N TYR A 521 11.30 -24.14 -30.42
CA TYR A 521 10.59 -23.92 -29.17
C TYR A 521 10.32 -22.44 -28.97
N TYR A 522 9.37 -22.09 -28.10
CA TYR A 522 9.08 -20.71 -27.73
C TYR A 522 10.37 -19.95 -27.33
N TRP A 523 11.20 -20.53 -26.47
CA TRP A 523 12.43 -19.87 -26.04
C TRP A 523 13.49 -19.79 -27.13
N THR A 524 13.58 -20.73 -28.09
CA THR A 524 14.53 -20.66 -29.21
C THR A 524 14.03 -19.83 -30.40
N SER A 525 12.75 -19.42 -30.40
CA SER A 525 12.09 -18.74 -31.52
C SER A 525 11.54 -17.35 -31.18
N VAL A 526 11.21 -17.08 -29.91
CA VAL A 526 10.62 -15.81 -29.47
C VAL A 526 11.62 -14.98 -28.68
N TYR A 527 12.29 -15.56 -27.68
CA TYR A 527 13.25 -14.80 -26.87
C TYR A 527 14.42 -14.22 -27.70
N PRO A 528 15.05 -14.94 -28.65
CA PRO A 528 16.03 -14.38 -29.58
C PRO A 528 15.57 -13.18 -30.42
N ASN A 529 14.26 -13.01 -30.58
CA ASN A 529 13.67 -11.96 -31.40
C ASN A 529 13.16 -10.78 -30.55
N ARG A 530 13.44 -10.75 -29.25
CA ARG A 530 13.20 -9.57 -28.42
C ARG A 530 14.32 -8.57 -28.70
N GLU A 531 13.92 -7.37 -29.11
CA GLU A 531 14.82 -6.25 -29.50
C GLU A 531 14.66 -5.04 -28.56
N LEU A 532 13.79 -5.13 -27.55
CA LEU A 532 13.49 -4.06 -26.60
C LEU A 532 13.90 -4.50 -25.20
N GLU A 533 14.34 -3.55 -24.38
CA GLU A 533 14.71 -3.80 -22.98
C GLU A 533 13.54 -4.31 -22.13
N SER A 534 13.85 -4.91 -20.98
CA SER A 534 12.86 -5.49 -20.08
C SER A 534 12.35 -4.52 -19.00
N THR A 535 12.05 -3.27 -19.37
CA THR A 535 11.47 -2.26 -18.46
C THR A 535 10.08 -1.80 -18.93
N ASN A 536 9.27 -1.31 -17.99
CA ASN A 536 8.00 -0.63 -18.25
C ASN A 536 7.96 0.79 -17.65
N LEU A 537 9.12 1.30 -17.26
CA LEU A 537 9.30 2.58 -16.60
C LEU A 537 9.75 3.66 -17.61
N PRO A 538 9.37 4.93 -17.41
CA PRO A 538 9.80 6.02 -18.28
C PRO A 538 11.28 6.41 -18.08
N GLU A 539 11.91 6.94 -19.12
CA GLU A 539 13.21 7.62 -19.10
C GLU A 539 13.02 9.14 -18.98
N ASP A 540 11.97 9.68 -19.62
CA ASP A 540 11.65 11.10 -19.55
C ASP A 540 10.20 11.32 -19.09
N VAL A 541 10.01 12.27 -18.17
CA VAL A 541 8.70 12.64 -17.65
C VAL A 541 8.53 14.15 -17.70
N HIS A 542 7.48 14.60 -18.37
CA HIS A 542 7.07 16.00 -18.44
C HIS A 542 5.73 16.18 -17.75
N GLU A 543 5.64 17.05 -16.75
CA GLU A 543 4.38 17.34 -16.08
C GLU A 543 4.11 18.84 -15.97
N ALA A 544 3.00 19.29 -16.55
CA ALA A 544 2.49 20.64 -16.42
C ALA A 544 1.20 20.66 -15.60
N LYS A 545 1.12 21.57 -14.63
CA LYS A 545 -0.06 21.79 -13.78
C LYS A 545 -0.46 23.26 -13.80
N LEU A 546 -1.75 23.51 -14.00
CA LEU A 546 -2.37 24.83 -13.92
C LEU A 546 -3.49 24.79 -12.88
N SER A 547 -3.61 25.83 -12.06
CA SER A 547 -4.74 26.05 -11.18
C SER A 547 -5.03 27.55 -11.11
N THR A 548 -6.27 27.95 -11.36
CA THR A 548 -6.71 29.34 -11.35
C THR A 548 -8.02 29.47 -10.59
N THR A 549 -8.05 30.34 -9.60
CA THR A 549 -9.25 30.63 -8.79
C THR A 549 -9.72 32.05 -9.03
N TRP A 550 -10.99 32.18 -9.40
CA TRP A 550 -11.72 33.41 -9.57
C TRP A 550 -12.82 33.53 -8.50
N ALA A 551 -12.68 34.51 -7.61
CA ALA A 551 -13.62 34.83 -6.54
C ALA A 551 -14.14 36.26 -6.71
N PRO A 552 -15.13 36.50 -7.60
CA PRO A 552 -15.62 37.85 -7.90
C PRO A 552 -16.38 38.50 -6.73
N ALA A 553 -16.89 37.71 -5.80
CA ALA A 553 -17.57 38.17 -4.59
C ALA A 553 -17.23 37.25 -3.41
N SER A 554 -17.47 37.71 -2.18
CA SER A 554 -17.19 36.92 -0.97
C SER A 554 -18.04 35.65 -0.83
N ASN A 555 -19.13 35.56 -1.59
CA ASN A 555 -20.07 34.45 -1.55
C ASN A 555 -19.98 33.53 -2.78
N MET A 556 -18.99 33.69 -3.65
CA MET A 556 -18.75 32.76 -4.76
C MET A 556 -17.28 32.64 -5.16
N ALA A 557 -16.89 31.44 -5.56
CA ALA A 557 -15.57 31.18 -6.12
C ALA A 557 -15.64 30.05 -7.15
N ALA A 558 -14.92 30.20 -8.26
CA ALA A 558 -14.70 29.17 -9.26
C ALA A 558 -13.21 28.85 -9.32
N THR A 559 -12.83 27.58 -9.29
CA THR A 559 -11.46 27.14 -9.53
C THR A 559 -11.42 26.23 -10.74
N PHE A 560 -10.61 26.60 -11.73
CA PHE A 560 -10.26 25.73 -12.85
C PHE A 560 -8.87 25.15 -12.61
N TYR A 561 -8.68 23.87 -12.88
CA TYR A 561 -7.37 23.22 -12.83
C TYR A 561 -7.18 22.27 -14.01
N ALA A 562 -5.93 22.06 -14.37
CA ALA A 562 -5.53 21.09 -15.39
C ALA A 562 -4.18 20.48 -15.04
N ARG A 563 -4.03 19.18 -15.25
CA ARG A 563 -2.76 18.45 -15.22
C ARG A 563 -2.57 17.79 -16.59
N LEU A 564 -1.38 17.96 -17.15
CA LEU A 564 -0.89 17.23 -18.31
C LEU A 564 0.39 16.53 -17.87
N ARG A 565 0.44 15.21 -17.98
CA ARG A 565 1.66 14.41 -17.77
C ARG A 565 1.94 13.61 -19.04
N TYR A 566 3.17 13.71 -19.53
CA TYR A 566 3.69 12.92 -20.63
C TYR A 566 4.89 12.14 -20.13
N GLU A 567 4.98 10.90 -20.52
CA GLU A 567 6.02 9.96 -20.11
C GLU A 567 6.46 9.19 -21.35
N GLU A 568 7.76 9.01 -21.54
CA GLU A 568 8.32 8.24 -22.64
C GLU A 568 9.51 7.40 -22.19
N ASN A 569 9.72 6.27 -22.87
CA ASN A 569 10.94 5.48 -22.82
C ASN A 569 11.19 4.95 -24.24
N ASP A 570 12.31 5.36 -24.81
CA ASP A 570 12.63 5.11 -26.20
C ASP A 570 13.15 3.67 -26.40
N SER A 571 13.78 3.11 -25.37
CA SER A 571 14.35 1.75 -25.32
C SER A 571 13.27 0.67 -25.37
N VAL A 572 12.06 0.95 -24.87
CA VAL A 572 10.90 0.02 -24.93
C VAL A 572 9.72 0.53 -25.76
N LYS A 573 9.88 1.66 -26.46
CA LYS A 573 8.81 2.31 -27.25
C LYS A 573 7.52 2.46 -26.45
N TYR A 574 7.70 2.98 -25.23
CA TYR A 574 6.64 3.29 -24.29
C TYR A 574 6.32 4.78 -24.34
N GLU A 575 5.04 5.10 -24.43
CA GLU A 575 4.55 6.47 -24.28
C GLU A 575 3.27 6.46 -23.45
N ARG A 576 3.13 7.42 -22.53
CA ARG A 576 1.89 7.61 -21.77
C ARG A 576 1.56 9.08 -21.63
N THR A 577 0.33 9.43 -22.01
CA THR A 577 -0.22 10.78 -21.84
C THR A 577 -1.42 10.75 -20.91
N THR A 578 -1.36 11.53 -19.84
CA THR A 578 -2.45 11.71 -18.87
C THR A 578 -2.92 13.16 -18.84
N ILE A 579 -4.21 13.38 -19.10
CA ILE A 579 -4.84 14.71 -19.13
C ILE A 579 -5.99 14.73 -18.13
N VAL A 580 -5.90 15.62 -17.14
CA VAL A 580 -6.87 15.76 -16.05
C VAL A 580 -7.30 17.21 -15.88
N PRO A 581 -8.27 17.69 -16.67
CA PRO A 581 -8.91 18.98 -16.44
C PRO A 581 -10.09 18.85 -15.48
N GLY A 582 -10.29 19.88 -14.67
CA GLY A 582 -11.44 19.95 -13.79
C GLY A 582 -11.78 21.36 -13.37
N ALA A 583 -12.99 21.49 -12.82
CA ALA A 583 -13.49 22.74 -12.29
C ALA A 583 -14.28 22.49 -11.00
N THR A 584 -14.12 23.39 -10.04
CA THR A 584 -14.97 23.47 -8.85
C THR A 584 -15.62 24.84 -8.77
N PHE A 585 -16.85 24.87 -8.31
CA PHE A 585 -17.61 26.09 -8.09
C PHE A 585 -18.29 26.03 -6.73
N TRP A 586 -18.05 27.06 -5.92
CA TRP A 586 -18.72 27.26 -4.65
C TRP A 586 -19.57 28.54 -4.72
N TYR A 587 -20.78 28.46 -4.19
CA TYR A 587 -21.71 29.57 -4.11
C TYR A 587 -22.56 29.50 -2.84
N ALA A 588 -22.54 30.59 -2.08
CA ALA A 588 -23.37 30.80 -0.91
C ALA A 588 -24.43 31.89 -1.22
N PRO A 589 -25.61 31.52 -1.76
CA PRO A 589 -26.68 32.50 -1.99
C PRO A 589 -27.18 33.16 -0.69
N SER A 590 -26.98 32.53 0.46
CA SER A 590 -27.28 33.07 1.79
C SER A 590 -26.41 32.40 2.86
N ASP A 591 -26.37 32.95 4.07
CA ASP A 591 -25.61 32.40 5.20
C ASP A 591 -26.06 30.99 5.66
N LYS A 592 -27.19 30.51 5.14
CA LYS A 592 -27.79 29.21 5.51
C LYS A 592 -27.73 28.16 4.41
N LEU A 593 -27.27 28.52 3.21
CA LEU A 593 -27.21 27.62 2.07
C LEU A 593 -25.87 27.76 1.37
N ASN A 594 -25.13 26.64 1.31
CA ASN A 594 -23.89 26.53 0.57
C ASN A 594 -24.06 25.47 -0.53
N LEU A 595 -23.68 25.83 -1.75
CA LEU A 595 -23.70 24.95 -2.90
C LEU A 595 -22.27 24.76 -3.39
N THR A 596 -21.87 23.50 -3.57
CA THR A 596 -20.58 23.14 -4.16
C THR A 596 -20.82 22.20 -5.33
N MET A 597 -20.21 22.52 -6.47
CA MET A 597 -20.23 21.69 -7.67
C MET A 597 -18.79 21.40 -8.08
N ALA A 598 -18.51 20.16 -8.46
CA ALA A 598 -17.21 19.75 -8.95
C ALA A 598 -17.39 18.86 -10.19
N TYR A 599 -16.55 19.07 -11.18
CA TYR A 599 -16.42 18.19 -12.35
C TYR A 599 -14.94 17.92 -12.57
N ASN A 600 -14.60 16.64 -12.72
CA ASN A 600 -13.26 16.19 -13.02
C ASN A 600 -13.35 15.20 -14.19
N PHE A 601 -12.48 15.38 -15.17
CA PHE A 601 -12.29 14.45 -16.27
C PHE A 601 -10.88 13.90 -16.18
N SER A 602 -10.70 12.61 -16.45
CA SER A 602 -9.39 11.98 -16.49
C SER A 602 -9.32 11.10 -17.72
N ASN A 603 -8.40 11.44 -18.63
CA ASN A 603 -8.05 10.58 -19.75
C ASN A 603 -6.60 10.15 -19.61
N GLN A 604 -6.33 8.88 -19.83
CA GLN A 604 -4.99 8.33 -19.88
C GLN A 604 -4.90 7.45 -21.12
N ASP A 605 -4.05 7.85 -22.04
CA ASP A 605 -3.70 7.07 -23.21
C ASP A 605 -2.29 6.51 -22.99
N ALA A 606 -2.14 5.20 -23.12
CA ALA A 606 -0.86 4.52 -22.98
C ALA A 606 -0.61 3.65 -24.21
N GLU A 607 0.56 3.83 -24.81
CA GLU A 607 1.08 3.00 -25.89
C GLU A 607 2.33 2.28 -25.37
N ASN A 608 2.34 0.96 -25.49
CA ASN A 608 3.48 0.13 -25.13
C ASN A 608 3.57 -1.01 -26.14
N ARG A 609 4.78 -1.28 -26.62
CA ARG A 609 5.07 -2.46 -27.43
C ARG A 609 5.32 -3.67 -26.53
N ALA A 610 4.26 -4.31 -26.09
CA ALA A 610 4.38 -5.61 -25.45
C ALA A 610 4.69 -6.70 -26.49
N CYS A 611 5.86 -7.34 -26.39
CA CYS A 611 6.07 -8.64 -27.01
C CYS A 611 5.34 -9.70 -26.19
N VAL A 612 4.03 -9.83 -26.42
CA VAL A 612 3.28 -10.98 -25.92
C VAL A 612 3.72 -12.16 -26.76
N GLY A 613 4.66 -12.94 -26.24
CA GLY A 613 5.02 -14.16 -26.90
C GLY A 613 3.80 -15.09 -26.91
N TRP A 614 3.26 -15.31 -28.09
CA TRP A 614 2.23 -16.30 -28.30
C TRP A 614 2.87 -17.67 -28.13
N TYR A 615 2.57 -18.32 -27.00
CA TYR A 615 2.97 -19.70 -26.77
C TYR A 615 2.20 -20.59 -27.73
N HIS A 616 2.83 -20.93 -28.85
CA HIS A 616 2.48 -22.09 -29.64
C HIS A 616 3.08 -23.29 -28.92
N GLY A 617 2.26 -23.99 -28.12
CA GLY A 617 2.64 -25.28 -27.54
C GLY A 617 3.09 -26.28 -28.60
#